data_AF-A0A9W8HLX0-F1
#
_entry.id   AF-A0A9W8HLX0-F1
#
_cell.length_a   1.000
_cell.length_b   1.000
_cell.length_c   1.000
_cell.angle_alpha   90.00
_cell.angle_beta   90.00
_cell.angle_gamma   90.00
#
_symmetry.space_group_name_H-M   'P 1'
#
loop_
_entity.id
_entity.type
_entity.pdbx_description
1 polymer ?
#
loop_
_entity_poly.entity_id
_entity_poly.type
_entity_poly.pdbx_seq_one_letter_code
_entity_poly.pdbx_strand_id
1 'polypeptide(L)'
;HLPPEIRILAWSPVSIDFNARFSCTSRFYKYFFSEKGLNIEAMQIAARKFLGTHDFRNFCRLDPAKQITNFERTIKEIGIVPVPSRVPYVGDAASPEGRWWQLELRGTAFLWHQVRCMVAMLFAVGQGLEDADIIDRLMDVTTMNGKPEYEMACDTPLVLANCTFNESDVQWNYTRSAGRELQSMTTIDRTVLRMWRQLNTRSVLCSALLHTLRTTEVPALVEPTNDDGGGSELKTDLWSNCLVHIEDADQRVLTSTILGGGTVRNVKRYVPIAKRRRAAPVEQRNQEWLERKGANKRTRNDQADQEQIGELGAS
;
A
#
# COMPACT_ATOMS: atom_id res chain seq x y z
N HIS A 1 13.37 12.65 24.38
CA HIS A 1 11.94 12.32 24.56
C HIS A 1 11.37 11.89 23.21
N LEU A 2 10.61 10.79 23.15
CA LEU A 2 9.96 10.29 21.92
C LEU A 2 8.44 10.56 21.99
N PRO A 3 7.77 10.78 20.84
CA PRO A 3 6.32 10.93 20.80
C PRO A 3 5.61 9.62 21.22
N PRO A 4 4.31 9.64 21.57
CA PRO A 4 3.58 8.46 22.03
C PRO A 4 3.58 7.27 21.06
N GLU A 5 3.74 7.51 19.77
CA GLU A 5 3.67 6.51 18.71
C GLU A 5 5.04 5.86 18.44
N ILE A 6 6.13 6.43 18.97
CA ILE A 6 7.49 5.92 18.80
C ILE A 6 8.01 5.39 20.14
N ARG A 7 8.47 4.14 20.14
CA ARG A 7 8.89 3.40 21.33
C ARG A 7 10.20 2.67 21.04
N ILE A 8 11.07 2.57 22.04
CA ILE A 8 12.26 1.72 21.96
C ILE A 8 11.90 0.41 22.63
N LEU A 9 11.88 -0.67 21.86
CA LEU A 9 11.53 -2.00 22.36
C LEU A 9 12.73 -2.74 22.95
N ALA A 10 13.90 -2.58 22.34
CA ALA A 10 15.13 -3.22 22.73
C ALA A 10 16.34 -2.40 22.25
N TRP A 11 17.52 -2.74 22.76
CA TRP A 11 18.80 -2.22 22.27
C TRP A 11 19.81 -3.37 22.20
N SER A 12 20.90 -3.21 21.46
CA SER A 12 21.94 -4.22 21.37
C SER A 12 23.32 -3.56 21.23
N PRO A 13 24.35 -3.97 22.00
CA PRO A 13 25.72 -3.61 21.66
C PRO A 13 26.12 -4.35 20.38
N VAL A 14 26.75 -3.64 19.46
CA VAL A 14 27.15 -4.17 18.16
C VAL A 14 28.61 -3.83 17.87
N SER A 15 29.24 -4.61 16.99
CA SER A 15 30.58 -4.29 16.49
C SER A 15 30.61 -2.92 15.78
N ILE A 16 31.76 -2.27 15.75
CA ILE A 16 31.97 -1.02 15.00
C ILE A 16 31.71 -1.18 13.49
N ASP A 17 31.91 -2.40 12.98
CA ASP A 17 31.69 -2.73 11.56
C ASP A 17 30.23 -3.09 11.26
N PHE A 18 29.37 -3.18 12.28
CA PHE A 18 27.96 -3.52 12.09
C PHE A 18 27.21 -2.40 11.37
N ASN A 19 26.37 -2.77 10.41
CA ASN A 19 25.50 -1.84 9.72
C ASN A 19 24.08 -2.36 9.67
N ALA A 20 23.14 -1.67 10.32
CA ALA A 20 21.73 -2.11 10.39
C ALA A 20 21.08 -2.34 9.01
N ARG A 21 21.56 -1.69 7.95
CA ARG A 21 21.09 -1.92 6.58
C ARG A 21 21.80 -3.11 5.93
N PHE A 22 23.13 -3.14 5.94
CA PHE A 22 23.89 -4.14 5.18
C PHE A 22 24.04 -5.47 5.91
N SER A 23 24.06 -5.48 7.24
CA SER A 23 24.10 -6.69 8.09
C SER A 23 22.73 -7.37 8.21
N CYS A 24 21.64 -6.73 7.79
CA CYS A 24 20.30 -7.33 7.83
C CYS A 24 20.12 -8.35 6.69
N THR A 25 19.79 -9.59 7.05
CA THR A 25 19.72 -10.77 6.16
C THR A 25 18.33 -11.02 5.58
N SER A 26 17.27 -10.53 6.24
CA SER A 26 15.91 -10.53 5.69
C SER A 26 15.01 -9.51 6.37
N ARG A 27 13.98 -9.05 5.65
CA ARG A 27 12.90 -8.21 6.19
C ARG A 27 11.58 -8.94 6.03
N PHE A 28 10.75 -8.86 7.06
CA PHE A 28 9.42 -9.46 7.09
C PHE A 28 8.36 -8.36 7.16
N TYR A 29 7.50 -8.32 6.17
CA TYR A 29 6.40 -7.37 6.05
C TYR A 29 5.06 -8.07 6.24
N LYS A 30 4.12 -7.32 6.80
CA LYS A 30 2.70 -7.67 6.83
C LYS A 30 1.87 -6.62 6.13
N TYR A 31 0.81 -7.02 5.43
CA TYR A 31 -0.15 -6.10 4.84
C TYR A 31 -1.57 -6.57 5.12
N PHE A 32 -2.37 -5.75 5.82
CA PHE A 32 -3.72 -6.11 6.28
C PHE A 32 -4.81 -5.60 5.33
N PHE A 33 -5.85 -6.42 5.10
CA PHE A 33 -7.00 -6.06 4.27
C PHE A 33 -8.25 -6.88 4.60
N SER A 34 -9.43 -6.35 4.28
CA SER A 34 -10.71 -7.06 4.36
C SER A 34 -10.96 -7.93 3.13
N GLU A 35 -11.68 -9.04 3.28
CA GLU A 35 -12.00 -9.98 2.19
C GLU A 35 -13.00 -9.42 1.15
N LYS A 36 -13.84 -8.45 1.53
CA LYS A 36 -14.89 -7.89 0.68
C LYS A 36 -14.40 -7.57 -0.74
N GLY A 37 -15.04 -8.21 -1.73
CA GLY A 37 -14.77 -8.01 -3.15
C GLY A 37 -13.50 -8.69 -3.66
N LEU A 38 -12.90 -9.63 -2.90
CA LEU A 38 -11.65 -10.31 -3.25
C LEU A 38 -11.81 -11.83 -3.25
N ASN A 39 -11.35 -12.46 -4.34
CA ASN A 39 -11.10 -13.89 -4.41
C ASN A 39 -9.73 -14.21 -3.79
N ILE A 40 -9.75 -14.65 -2.54
CA ILE A 40 -8.53 -14.95 -1.76
C ILE A 40 -7.73 -16.10 -2.36
N GLU A 41 -8.39 -17.12 -2.90
CA GLU A 41 -7.71 -18.27 -3.50
C GLU A 41 -6.90 -17.84 -4.74
N ALA A 42 -7.50 -17.03 -5.61
CA ALA A 42 -6.81 -16.46 -6.77
C ALA A 42 -5.61 -15.59 -6.34
N MET A 43 -5.78 -14.79 -5.28
CA MET A 43 -4.68 -14.01 -4.70
C MET A 43 -3.56 -14.90 -4.15
N GLN A 44 -3.89 -16.02 -3.50
CA GLN A 44 -2.89 -16.97 -2.99
C GLN A 44 -2.11 -17.65 -4.11
N ILE A 45 -2.79 -18.03 -5.21
CA ILE A 45 -2.15 -18.58 -6.41
C ILE A 45 -1.19 -17.55 -7.01
N ALA A 46 -1.65 -16.32 -7.18
CA ALA A 46 -0.85 -15.22 -7.69
C ALA A 46 0.35 -14.92 -6.78
N ALA A 47 0.15 -14.85 -5.46
CA ALA A 47 1.21 -14.56 -4.50
C ALA A 47 2.37 -15.54 -4.59
N ARG A 48 2.10 -16.85 -4.79
CA ARG A 48 3.16 -17.87 -4.91
C ARG A 48 4.11 -17.63 -6.09
N LYS A 49 3.68 -16.95 -7.15
CA LYS A 49 4.53 -16.61 -8.31
C LYS A 49 5.64 -15.63 -7.95
N PHE A 50 5.52 -14.90 -6.83
CA PHE A 50 6.58 -14.01 -6.35
C PHE A 50 7.76 -14.74 -5.69
N LEU A 51 7.63 -16.03 -5.33
CA LEU A 51 8.67 -16.79 -4.65
C LEU A 51 9.92 -16.96 -5.53
N GLY A 52 11.09 -16.88 -4.90
CA GLY A 52 12.38 -17.02 -5.58
C GLY A 52 13.02 -15.67 -5.93
N THR A 53 13.99 -15.71 -6.84
CA THR A 53 14.74 -14.52 -7.28
C THR A 53 14.25 -14.09 -8.65
N HIS A 54 13.79 -12.84 -8.75
CA HIS A 54 13.23 -12.26 -9.96
C HIS A 54 13.64 -10.80 -10.14
N ASP A 55 13.53 -10.28 -11.35
CA ASP A 55 13.63 -8.85 -11.62
C ASP A 55 12.30 -8.15 -11.29
N PHE A 56 12.32 -7.28 -10.28
CA PHE A 56 11.13 -6.59 -9.78
C PHE A 56 10.98 -5.14 -10.31
N ARG A 57 11.64 -4.76 -11.42
CA ARG A 57 11.59 -3.38 -11.97
C ARG A 57 10.17 -2.90 -12.28
N ASN A 58 9.30 -3.81 -12.73
CA ASN A 58 7.90 -3.52 -13.02
C ASN A 58 7.02 -3.50 -11.75
N PHE A 59 7.57 -3.90 -10.61
CA PHE A 59 6.94 -3.91 -9.29
C PHE A 59 7.54 -2.89 -8.34
N CYS A 60 8.19 -1.83 -8.81
CA CYS A 60 8.72 -0.80 -7.91
C CYS A 60 8.48 0.60 -8.47
N ARG A 61 8.79 1.63 -7.68
CA ARG A 61 9.02 2.97 -8.25
C ARG A 61 10.48 3.09 -8.67
N LEU A 62 10.67 3.63 -9.86
CA LEU A 62 11.99 3.91 -10.42
C LEU A 62 12.38 5.33 -10.03
N ASP A 63 13.60 5.45 -9.50
CA ASP A 63 14.23 6.72 -9.17
C ASP A 63 15.53 6.83 -9.98
N PRO A 64 15.49 7.50 -11.15
CA PRO A 64 16.67 7.64 -12.01
C PRO A 64 17.85 8.31 -11.29
N ALA A 65 17.62 9.12 -10.26
CA ALA A 65 18.73 9.76 -9.53
C ALA A 65 19.61 8.74 -8.79
N LYS A 66 19.06 7.58 -8.43
CA LYS A 66 19.81 6.50 -7.77
C LYS A 66 20.60 5.62 -8.73
N GLN A 67 20.38 5.75 -10.04
CA GLN A 67 21.09 5.01 -11.09
C GLN A 67 21.14 3.50 -10.82
N ILE A 68 20.04 2.95 -10.29
CA ILE A 68 19.95 1.52 -9.97
C ILE A 68 19.90 0.75 -11.28
N THR A 69 20.78 -0.25 -11.38
CA THR A 69 20.84 -1.20 -12.51
C THR A 69 20.39 -2.60 -12.12
N ASN A 70 20.45 -2.94 -10.83
CA ASN A 70 20.04 -4.26 -10.32
C ASN A 70 18.68 -4.21 -9.60
N PHE A 71 17.68 -4.82 -10.23
CA PHE A 71 16.31 -4.95 -9.76
C PHE A 71 15.98 -6.35 -9.25
N GLU A 72 16.95 -7.26 -9.23
CA GLU A 72 16.77 -8.61 -8.73
C GLU A 72 16.59 -8.61 -7.22
N ARG A 73 15.52 -9.25 -6.74
CA ARG A 73 15.29 -9.46 -5.32
C ARG A 73 14.81 -10.87 -5.09
N THR A 74 15.10 -11.39 -3.90
CA THR A 74 14.70 -12.75 -3.52
C THR A 74 13.60 -12.70 -2.47
N ILE A 75 12.44 -13.25 -2.82
CA ILE A 75 11.35 -13.52 -1.88
C ILE A 75 11.54 -14.92 -1.33
N LYS A 76 11.74 -15.01 -0.01
CA LYS A 76 11.97 -16.26 0.72
C LYS A 76 10.66 -16.93 1.12
N GLU A 77 9.70 -16.14 1.58
CA GLU A 77 8.40 -16.61 2.04
C GLU A 77 7.33 -15.62 1.60
N ILE A 78 6.18 -16.14 1.16
CA ILE A 78 4.99 -15.32 0.90
C ILE A 78 3.73 -16.14 1.18
N GLY A 79 2.76 -15.54 1.86
CA GLY A 79 1.48 -16.18 2.14
C GLY A 79 0.38 -15.17 2.41
N ILE A 80 -0.85 -15.49 2.01
CA ILE A 80 -2.05 -14.74 2.39
C ILE A 80 -2.83 -15.62 3.35
N VAL A 81 -2.93 -15.18 4.59
CA VAL A 81 -3.49 -15.97 5.70
C VAL A 81 -4.53 -15.14 6.47
N PRO A 82 -5.53 -15.76 7.10
CA PRO A 82 -6.49 -15.03 7.90
C PRO A 82 -5.78 -14.33 9.07
N VAL A 83 -6.25 -13.14 9.45
CA VAL A 83 -5.81 -12.50 10.69
C VAL A 83 -6.28 -13.38 11.86
N PRO A 84 -5.39 -13.78 12.80
CA PRO A 84 -5.77 -14.70 13.87
C PRO A 84 -6.97 -14.19 14.69
N SER A 85 -7.95 -15.07 14.96
CA SER A 85 -9.20 -14.71 15.66
C SER A 85 -9.01 -14.12 17.07
N ARG A 86 -7.84 -14.33 17.67
CA ARG A 86 -7.44 -13.72 18.95
C ARG A 86 -7.17 -12.20 18.86
N VAL A 87 -7.11 -11.64 17.65
CA VAL A 87 -6.99 -10.20 17.43
C VAL A 87 -8.40 -9.61 17.37
N PRO A 88 -8.85 -8.84 18.37
CA PRO A 88 -10.18 -8.24 18.34
C PRO A 88 -10.20 -7.11 17.32
N TYR A 89 -11.00 -7.27 16.26
CA TYR A 89 -11.32 -6.21 15.31
C TYR A 89 -12.83 -6.00 15.22
N VAL A 90 -13.23 -4.79 14.85
CA VAL A 90 -14.65 -4.42 14.68
C VAL A 90 -15.15 -4.97 13.35
N GLY A 91 -16.30 -5.62 13.39
CA GLY A 91 -16.99 -6.14 12.22
C GLY A 91 -17.65 -7.46 12.53
N ASP A 92 -18.65 -7.81 11.73
CA ASP A 92 -19.21 -9.15 11.75
C ASP A 92 -18.26 -10.10 11.02
N ALA A 93 -17.60 -11.00 11.76
CA ALA A 93 -16.69 -12.01 11.20
C ALA A 93 -17.40 -12.99 10.24
N ALA A 94 -18.74 -13.08 10.26
CA ALA A 94 -19.50 -13.82 9.27
C ALA A 94 -19.65 -13.05 7.94
N SER A 95 -19.46 -11.73 7.94
CA SER A 95 -19.48 -10.90 6.74
C SER A 95 -18.10 -10.81 6.05
N PRO A 96 -18.02 -10.79 4.71
CA PRO A 96 -16.75 -10.56 4.01
C PRO A 96 -16.07 -9.23 4.37
N GLU A 97 -16.84 -8.22 4.78
CA GLU A 97 -16.32 -6.91 5.22
C GLU A 97 -15.64 -7.00 6.59
N GLY A 98 -16.14 -7.86 7.46
CA GLY A 98 -15.55 -8.17 8.76
C GLY A 98 -14.54 -9.31 8.74
N ARG A 99 -14.34 -10.05 7.63
CA ARG A 99 -13.26 -11.04 7.53
C ARG A 99 -11.96 -10.39 7.11
N TRP A 100 -10.96 -10.46 7.98
CA TRP A 100 -9.64 -9.86 7.74
C TRP A 100 -8.58 -10.89 7.37
N TRP A 101 -7.77 -10.52 6.39
CA TRP A 101 -6.62 -11.27 5.90
C TRP A 101 -5.36 -10.43 6.01
N GLN A 102 -4.22 -11.11 6.03
CA GLN A 102 -2.91 -10.48 5.97
C GLN A 102 -2.03 -11.19 4.94
N LEU A 103 -1.33 -10.40 4.13
CA LEU A 103 -0.15 -10.85 3.42
C LEU A 103 1.00 -10.93 4.42
N GLU A 104 1.71 -12.04 4.46
CA GLU A 104 2.99 -12.22 5.13
C GLU A 104 4.07 -12.40 4.07
N LEU A 105 5.11 -11.56 4.12
CA LEU A 105 6.11 -11.47 3.06
C LEU A 105 7.51 -11.34 3.64
N ARG A 106 8.38 -12.33 3.38
CA ARG A 106 9.80 -12.30 3.76
C ARG A 106 10.68 -12.24 2.52
N GLY A 107 11.62 -11.30 2.49
CA GLY A 107 12.60 -11.18 1.42
C GLY A 107 13.96 -10.73 1.94
N THR A 108 15.00 -10.88 1.12
CA THR A 108 16.37 -10.42 1.46
C THR A 108 16.43 -8.90 1.54
N ALA A 109 15.88 -8.24 0.52
CA ALA A 109 15.73 -6.80 0.43
C ALA A 109 14.53 -6.47 -0.48
N PHE A 110 14.08 -5.22 -0.44
CA PHE A 110 12.98 -4.73 -1.26
C PHE A 110 13.36 -3.42 -1.95
N LEU A 111 12.93 -3.24 -3.19
CA LEU A 111 13.02 -2.00 -3.96
C LEU A 111 12.04 -0.95 -3.41
N TRP A 112 12.22 0.30 -3.86
CA TRP A 112 11.34 1.39 -3.45
C TRP A 112 9.88 1.12 -3.86
N HIS A 113 8.99 1.10 -2.87
CA HIS A 113 7.57 0.73 -3.00
C HIS A 113 7.29 -0.69 -3.52
N GLN A 114 8.25 -1.62 -3.44
CA GLN A 114 8.08 -2.96 -4.02
C GLN A 114 6.84 -3.69 -3.50
N VAL A 115 6.73 -3.78 -2.17
CA VAL A 115 5.64 -4.51 -1.50
C VAL A 115 4.26 -3.95 -1.89
N ARG A 116 4.10 -2.62 -1.93
CA ARG A 116 2.83 -1.97 -2.30
C ARG A 116 2.45 -2.21 -3.76
N CYS A 117 3.43 -2.32 -4.66
CA CYS A 117 3.18 -2.68 -6.05
C CYS A 117 2.78 -4.16 -6.20
N MET A 118 3.44 -5.06 -5.45
CA MET A 118 3.06 -6.48 -5.42
C MET A 118 1.62 -6.63 -4.92
N VAL A 119 1.27 -5.97 -3.80
CA VAL A 119 -0.09 -5.98 -3.24
C VAL A 119 -1.12 -5.42 -4.22
N ALA A 120 -0.78 -4.38 -4.99
CA ALA A 120 -1.70 -3.84 -6.00
C ALA A 120 -2.07 -4.87 -7.09
N MET A 121 -1.10 -5.66 -7.56
CA MET A 121 -1.37 -6.72 -8.52
C MET A 121 -2.16 -7.87 -7.90
N LEU A 122 -1.89 -8.19 -6.63
CA LEU A 122 -2.72 -9.15 -5.89
C LEU A 122 -4.17 -8.66 -5.77
N PHE A 123 -4.41 -7.37 -5.49
CA PHE A 123 -5.78 -6.84 -5.50
C PHE A 123 -6.42 -6.83 -6.89
N ALA A 124 -5.66 -6.58 -7.96
CA ALA A 124 -6.20 -6.68 -9.31
C ALA A 124 -6.66 -8.12 -9.61
N VAL A 125 -5.87 -9.12 -9.22
CA VAL A 125 -6.23 -10.54 -9.35
C VAL A 125 -7.41 -10.91 -8.45
N GLY A 126 -7.39 -10.48 -7.20
CA GLY A 126 -8.48 -10.75 -6.25
C GLY A 126 -9.82 -10.20 -6.71
N GLN A 127 -9.83 -9.04 -7.38
CA GLN A 127 -11.04 -8.46 -7.96
C GLN A 127 -11.47 -9.09 -9.29
N GLY A 128 -10.72 -10.07 -9.81
CA GLY A 128 -10.95 -10.68 -11.12
C GLY A 128 -10.67 -9.73 -12.30
N LEU A 129 -9.92 -8.65 -12.06
CA LEU A 129 -9.55 -7.68 -13.10
C LEU A 129 -8.36 -8.15 -13.93
N GLU A 130 -7.52 -9.01 -13.35
CA GLU A 130 -6.38 -9.66 -13.99
C GLU A 130 -6.33 -11.14 -13.59
N ASP A 131 -5.74 -11.97 -14.43
CA ASP A 131 -5.41 -13.36 -14.09
C ASP A 131 -4.07 -13.44 -13.36
N ALA A 132 -3.84 -14.54 -12.64
CA ALA A 132 -2.60 -14.74 -11.86
C ALA A 132 -1.32 -14.71 -12.73
N ASP A 133 -1.42 -15.00 -14.03
CA ASP A 133 -0.32 -14.96 -14.99
C ASP A 133 0.24 -13.53 -15.22
N ILE A 134 -0.47 -12.49 -14.79
CA ILE A 134 0.00 -11.10 -14.90
C ILE A 134 1.31 -10.91 -14.15
N ILE A 135 1.52 -11.66 -13.06
CA ILE A 135 2.75 -11.59 -12.28
C ILE A 135 3.94 -12.06 -13.12
N ASP A 136 3.81 -13.21 -13.78
CA ASP A 136 4.88 -13.75 -14.63
C ASP A 136 5.17 -12.80 -15.80
N ARG A 137 4.12 -12.28 -16.44
CA ARG A 137 4.23 -11.31 -17.54
C ARG A 137 4.98 -10.03 -17.12
N LEU A 138 4.71 -9.52 -15.92
CA LEU A 138 5.39 -8.33 -15.40
C LEU A 138 6.83 -8.62 -14.96
N MET A 139 7.16 -9.86 -14.59
CA MET A 139 8.53 -10.29 -14.29
C MET A 139 9.36 -10.54 -15.55
N ASP A 140 8.72 -10.88 -16.66
CA ASP A 140 9.38 -11.04 -17.95
C ASP A 140 9.72 -9.68 -18.58
N VAL A 141 10.91 -9.18 -18.25
CA VAL A 141 11.43 -7.92 -18.77
C VAL A 141 11.78 -7.96 -20.25
N THR A 142 11.85 -9.15 -20.87
CA THR A 142 12.10 -9.28 -22.31
C THR A 142 10.87 -8.89 -23.13
N THR A 143 9.68 -9.22 -22.63
CA THR A 143 8.40 -8.89 -23.27
C THR A 143 7.77 -7.62 -22.69
N MET A 144 7.97 -7.37 -21.39
CA MET A 144 7.49 -6.19 -20.68
C MET A 144 8.63 -5.30 -20.19
N ASN A 145 9.43 -4.78 -21.13
CA ASN A 145 10.41 -3.75 -20.80
C ASN A 145 9.73 -2.40 -20.58
N GLY A 146 9.69 -1.96 -19.31
CA GLY A 146 9.06 -0.71 -18.90
C GLY A 146 7.77 -0.94 -18.13
N LYS A 147 7.71 -0.37 -16.93
CA LYS A 147 6.60 -0.54 -16.00
C LYS A 147 5.28 -0.02 -16.60
N PRO A 148 4.23 -0.85 -16.70
CA PRO A 148 2.89 -0.38 -17.07
C PRO A 148 2.30 0.56 -16.01
N GLU A 149 1.38 1.42 -16.43
CA GLU A 149 0.71 2.33 -15.52
C GLU A 149 -0.30 1.62 -14.61
N TYR A 150 -0.01 1.60 -13.31
CA TYR A 150 -0.96 1.18 -12.31
C TYR A 150 -0.70 1.89 -10.98
N GLU A 151 -1.74 1.93 -10.15
CA GLU A 151 -1.67 2.53 -8.84
C GLU A 151 -1.23 1.50 -7.80
N MET A 152 -0.38 1.94 -6.88
CA MET A 152 0.12 1.08 -5.82
C MET A 152 -0.91 1.00 -4.70
N ALA A 153 -0.89 -0.09 -3.94
CA ALA A 153 -1.76 -0.25 -2.77
C ALA A 153 -1.51 0.88 -1.74
N CYS A 154 -2.47 1.16 -0.87
CA CYS A 154 -2.37 2.12 0.24
C CYS A 154 -1.14 1.80 1.13
N ASP A 155 -0.53 2.81 1.78
CA ASP A 155 0.57 2.57 2.74
C ASP A 155 0.08 2.22 4.14
N THR A 156 -1.07 2.77 4.55
CA THR A 156 -1.63 2.61 5.90
C THR A 156 -1.58 1.19 6.46
N PRO A 157 -1.91 0.10 5.72
CA PRO A 157 -1.95 -1.25 6.28
C PRO A 157 -0.60 -2.00 6.20
N LEU A 158 0.46 -1.36 5.69
CA LEU A 158 1.76 -1.99 5.54
C LEU A 158 2.59 -1.85 6.84
N VAL A 159 3.05 -2.98 7.36
CA VAL A 159 3.86 -3.05 8.58
C VAL A 159 5.17 -3.75 8.29
N LEU A 160 6.30 -3.12 8.61
CA LEU A 160 7.58 -3.83 8.76
C LEU A 160 7.55 -4.55 10.10
N ALA A 161 7.31 -5.86 10.08
CA ALA A 161 7.09 -6.65 11.27
C ALA A 161 8.40 -7.13 11.91
N ASN A 162 9.43 -7.45 11.11
CA ASN A 162 10.72 -7.88 11.64
C ASN A 162 11.88 -7.62 10.66
N CYS A 163 13.09 -7.45 11.20
CA CYS A 163 14.36 -7.49 10.48
C CYS A 163 15.25 -8.56 11.11
N THR A 164 15.72 -9.50 10.29
CA THR A 164 16.61 -10.57 10.72
C THR A 164 18.07 -10.15 10.56
N PHE A 165 18.89 -10.47 11.55
CA PHE A 165 20.34 -10.29 11.59
C PHE A 165 20.98 -11.62 12.00
N ASN A 166 22.29 -11.79 11.84
CA ASN A 166 22.96 -12.97 12.37
C ASN A 166 22.97 -12.92 13.91
N GLU A 167 22.84 -14.07 14.55
CA GLU A 167 22.81 -14.17 16.02
C GLU A 167 24.12 -13.70 16.68
N SER A 168 25.23 -13.81 15.96
CA SER A 168 26.53 -13.27 16.39
C SER A 168 26.59 -11.74 16.37
N ASP A 169 25.77 -11.08 15.55
CA ASP A 169 25.86 -9.65 15.30
C ASP A 169 25.04 -8.83 16.30
N VAL A 170 23.96 -9.42 16.81
CA VAL A 170 23.01 -8.74 17.70
C VAL A 170 22.62 -9.60 18.88
N GLN A 171 22.72 -9.02 20.08
CA GLN A 171 22.17 -9.54 21.32
C GLN A 171 21.15 -8.54 21.86
N TRP A 172 19.86 -8.83 21.66
CA TRP A 172 18.79 -7.91 22.03
C TRP A 172 18.58 -7.86 23.55
N ASN A 173 18.76 -6.67 24.12
CA ASN A 173 18.53 -6.34 25.51
C ASN A 173 17.23 -5.55 25.66
N TYR A 174 16.33 -6.04 26.50
CA TYR A 174 15.01 -5.44 26.78
C TYR A 174 14.98 -4.63 28.08
N THR A 175 16.11 -4.58 28.80
CA THR A 175 16.26 -3.91 30.10
C THR A 175 17.24 -2.73 30.02
N ARG A 176 17.09 -1.79 30.95
CA ARG A 176 18.06 -0.78 31.34
C ARG A 176 19.02 -1.35 32.40
N SER A 177 20.12 -0.66 32.66
CA SER A 177 21.01 -0.92 33.80
C SER A 177 20.21 -1.12 35.10
N ALA A 178 20.59 -2.13 35.89
CA ALA A 178 19.92 -2.58 37.13
C ALA A 178 18.59 -3.35 36.95
N GLY A 179 18.41 -4.10 35.85
CA GLY A 179 17.34 -5.09 35.71
C GLY A 179 15.93 -4.53 35.53
N ARG A 180 15.78 -3.20 35.40
CA ARG A 180 14.51 -2.56 35.05
C ARG A 180 14.30 -2.61 33.55
N GLU A 181 13.09 -2.84 33.06
CA GLU A 181 12.80 -2.81 31.62
C GLU A 181 13.16 -1.45 30.98
N LEU A 182 13.60 -1.47 29.72
CA LEU A 182 13.98 -0.25 28.97
C LEU A 182 12.80 0.71 28.86
N GLN A 183 11.64 0.15 28.55
CA GLN A 183 10.34 0.75 28.74
C GLN A 183 9.48 -0.28 29.46
N SER A 184 8.72 0.17 30.47
CA SER A 184 7.79 -0.72 31.13
C SER A 184 6.82 -1.31 30.09
N MET A 185 6.73 -2.64 30.02
CA MET A 185 5.74 -3.35 29.20
C MET A 185 4.34 -2.80 29.44
N THR A 186 4.04 -2.41 30.69
CA THR A 186 2.78 -1.75 31.07
C THR A 186 2.58 -0.40 30.34
N THR A 187 3.64 0.37 30.11
CA THR A 187 3.54 1.65 29.39
C THR A 187 3.33 1.44 27.89
N ILE A 188 4.02 0.46 27.29
CA ILE A 188 3.83 0.09 25.89
C ILE A 188 2.38 -0.39 25.70
N ASP A 189 1.95 -1.34 26.52
CA ASP A 189 0.59 -1.88 26.53
C ASP A 189 -0.47 -0.77 26.67
N ARG A 190 -0.37 0.09 27.71
CA ARG A 190 -1.30 1.21 27.90
C ARG A 190 -1.35 2.16 26.71
N THR A 191 -0.21 2.43 26.07
CA THR A 191 -0.15 3.31 24.90
C THR A 191 -0.90 2.69 23.72
N VAL A 192 -0.57 1.44 23.38
CA VAL A 192 -1.19 0.72 22.26
C VAL A 192 -2.68 0.50 22.52
N LEU A 193 -3.06 0.12 23.74
CA LEU A 193 -4.45 -0.06 24.16
C LEU A 193 -5.24 1.25 24.04
N ARG A 194 -4.65 2.39 24.42
CA ARG A 194 -5.30 3.70 24.25
C ARG A 194 -5.52 4.05 22.78
N MET A 195 -4.51 3.83 21.93
CA MET A 195 -4.65 4.04 20.47
C MET A 195 -5.74 3.14 19.89
N TRP A 196 -5.73 1.86 20.25
CA TRP A 196 -6.76 0.90 19.84
C TRP A 196 -8.15 1.34 20.29
N ARG A 197 -8.32 1.75 21.56
CA ARG A 197 -9.61 2.27 22.07
C ARG A 197 -10.11 3.46 21.26
N GLN A 198 -9.25 4.44 20.97
CA GLN A 198 -9.65 5.63 20.19
C GLN A 198 -10.08 5.26 18.76
N LEU A 199 -9.33 4.39 18.08
CA LEU A 199 -9.68 3.91 16.75
C LEU A 199 -10.95 3.05 16.77
N ASN A 200 -11.10 2.22 17.80
CA ASN A 200 -12.28 1.38 18.02
C ASN A 200 -13.53 2.23 18.24
N THR A 201 -13.46 3.27 19.08
CA THR A 201 -14.57 4.23 19.27
C THR A 201 -14.97 4.90 17.96
N ARG A 202 -13.99 5.33 17.14
CA ARG A 202 -14.27 5.91 15.81
C ARG A 202 -14.94 4.90 14.87
N SER A 203 -14.47 3.65 14.88
CA SER A 203 -15.06 2.57 14.09
C SER A 203 -16.51 2.31 14.49
N VAL A 204 -16.79 2.16 15.79
CA VAL A 204 -18.16 1.97 16.31
C VAL A 204 -19.06 3.16 15.98
N LEU A 205 -18.56 4.40 16.12
CA LEU A 205 -19.30 5.60 15.72
C LEU A 205 -19.68 5.55 14.23
N CYS A 206 -18.74 5.20 13.35
CA CYS A 206 -19.01 5.09 11.92
C CYS A 206 -20.02 3.97 11.64
N SER A 207 -19.91 2.82 12.31
CA SER A 207 -20.87 1.71 12.17
C SER A 207 -22.27 2.10 12.61
N ALA A 208 -22.40 2.84 13.72
CA ALA A 208 -23.69 3.35 14.19
C ALA A 208 -24.29 4.35 13.19
N LEU A 209 -23.49 5.29 12.68
CA LEU A 209 -23.92 6.23 11.64
C LEU A 209 -24.37 5.52 10.36
N LEU A 210 -23.61 4.52 9.89
CA LEU A 210 -23.97 3.71 8.72
C LEU A 210 -25.26 2.93 8.94
N HIS A 211 -25.46 2.38 10.14
CA HIS A 211 -26.70 1.71 10.49
C HIS A 211 -27.87 2.68 10.45
N THR A 212 -27.77 3.82 11.14
CA THR A 212 -28.80 4.87 11.12
C THR A 212 -29.11 5.31 9.70
N LEU A 213 -28.10 5.61 8.88
CA LEU A 213 -28.32 5.98 7.49
C LEU A 213 -29.11 4.89 6.76
N ARG A 214 -28.70 3.62 6.86
CA ARG A 214 -29.35 2.51 6.14
C ARG A 214 -30.78 2.21 6.62
N THR A 215 -31.15 2.59 7.84
CA THR A 215 -32.48 2.35 8.41
C THR A 215 -33.35 3.60 8.48
N THR A 216 -32.83 4.76 8.06
CA THR A 216 -33.60 6.01 8.02
C THR A 216 -34.51 6.00 6.80
N GLU A 217 -35.80 6.22 7.04
CA GLU A 217 -36.76 6.53 5.98
C GLU A 217 -36.57 7.97 5.52
N VAL A 218 -36.51 8.16 4.20
CA VAL A 218 -36.42 9.46 3.55
C VAL A 218 -37.47 9.59 2.45
N PRO A 219 -37.85 10.82 2.05
CA PRO A 219 -38.74 11.01 0.92
C PRO A 219 -38.17 10.30 -0.33
N ALA A 220 -39.01 9.48 -0.98
CA ALA A 220 -38.62 8.77 -2.19
C ALA A 220 -38.29 9.80 -3.29
N LEU A 221 -37.15 9.63 -3.97
CA LEU A 221 -36.69 10.54 -5.03
C LEU A 221 -37.49 10.42 -6.35
N VAL A 222 -38.56 9.62 -6.38
CA VAL A 222 -39.38 9.42 -7.59
C VAL A 222 -40.45 10.50 -7.64
N GLU A 223 -40.47 11.29 -8.71
CA GLU A 223 -41.52 12.29 -8.94
C GLU A 223 -42.90 11.61 -9.05
N PRO A 224 -43.95 12.21 -8.46
CA PRO A 224 -45.30 11.69 -8.59
C PRO A 224 -45.67 11.65 -10.08
N THR A 225 -46.07 10.46 -10.55
CA THR A 225 -46.78 10.38 -11.83
C THR A 225 -48.07 11.17 -11.68
N ASN A 226 -48.29 12.12 -12.58
CA ASN A 226 -49.51 12.91 -12.63
C ASN A 226 -50.69 11.97 -12.92
N ASP A 227 -51.28 11.39 -11.89
CA ASP A 227 -52.68 10.99 -11.95
C ASP A 227 -53.34 10.98 -10.56
N ASP A 228 -54.49 11.65 -10.56
CA ASP A 228 -55.61 11.60 -9.63
C ASP A 228 -55.52 12.23 -8.24
N GLY A 229 -56.39 13.23 -8.07
CA GLY A 229 -56.57 14.00 -6.86
C GLY A 229 -57.01 13.16 -5.67
N GLY A 230 -56.20 13.20 -4.62
CA GLY A 230 -56.52 12.70 -3.30
C GLY A 230 -55.27 12.71 -2.44
N GLY A 231 -55.18 13.64 -1.48
CA GLY A 231 -54.18 13.72 -0.41
C GLY A 231 -52.74 13.34 -0.78
N SER A 232 -51.90 14.32 -1.15
CA SER A 232 -50.48 14.11 -1.45
C SER A 232 -49.67 13.73 -0.20
N GLU A 233 -49.75 12.47 0.22
CA GLU A 233 -48.84 11.90 1.21
C GLU A 233 -47.48 11.68 0.54
N LEU A 234 -46.43 12.36 1.03
CA LEU A 234 -45.07 12.18 0.49
C LEU A 234 -44.65 10.73 0.72
N LYS A 235 -44.49 9.97 -0.37
CA LYS A 235 -44.03 8.58 -0.31
C LYS A 235 -42.62 8.54 0.26
N THR A 236 -42.39 7.76 1.32
CA THR A 236 -41.07 7.53 1.89
C THR A 236 -40.49 6.19 1.44
N ASP A 237 -39.18 6.07 1.47
CA ASP A 237 -38.45 4.81 1.27
C ASP A 237 -37.19 4.80 2.16
N LEU A 238 -36.61 3.63 2.40
CA LEU A 238 -35.35 3.53 3.13
C LEU A 238 -34.23 4.16 2.30
N TRP A 239 -33.39 4.96 2.96
CA TRP A 239 -32.21 5.58 2.33
C TRP A 239 -31.33 4.57 1.58
N SER A 240 -31.20 3.33 2.09
CA SER A 240 -30.45 2.26 1.43
C SER A 240 -30.98 1.92 0.04
N ASN A 241 -32.30 2.02 -0.16
CA ASN A 241 -32.94 1.72 -1.44
C ASN A 241 -32.75 2.89 -2.41
N CYS A 242 -32.76 4.13 -1.90
CA CYS A 242 -32.46 5.31 -2.70
C CYS A 242 -31.02 5.33 -3.25
N LEU A 243 -30.05 4.71 -2.56
CA LEU A 243 -28.68 4.59 -3.05
C LEU A 243 -28.57 3.77 -4.34
N VAL A 244 -29.35 2.68 -4.47
CA VAL A 244 -29.38 1.84 -5.67
C VAL A 244 -29.91 2.65 -6.86
N HIS A 245 -30.93 3.49 -6.64
CA HIS A 245 -31.47 4.36 -7.68
C HIS A 245 -30.50 5.46 -8.13
N ILE A 246 -29.61 5.95 -7.25
CA ILE A 246 -28.54 6.89 -7.64
C ILE A 246 -27.48 6.17 -8.48
N GLU A 247 -27.10 4.95 -8.11
CA GLU A 247 -26.13 4.13 -8.87
C GLU A 247 -26.68 3.70 -10.25
N ASP A 248 -27.98 3.42 -10.36
CA ASP A 248 -28.65 3.09 -11.63
C ASP A 248 -28.94 4.31 -12.51
N ALA A 249 -29.28 5.47 -11.90
CA ALA A 249 -29.53 6.71 -12.64
C ALA A 249 -28.24 7.35 -13.20
N ASP A 250 -27.11 7.18 -12.52
CA ASP A 250 -25.79 7.67 -12.97
C ASP A 250 -25.05 6.58 -13.76
N GLN A 251 -25.74 5.94 -14.72
CA GLN A 251 -25.38 4.78 -15.57
C GLN A 251 -24.05 4.89 -16.36
N ARG A 252 -22.97 5.24 -15.66
CA ARG A 252 -21.57 5.10 -16.00
C ARG A 252 -21.08 4.05 -15.03
N VAL A 253 -21.15 2.78 -15.42
CA VAL A 253 -20.64 1.65 -14.63
C VAL A 253 -19.14 1.87 -14.35
N LEU A 254 -18.83 2.58 -13.27
CA LEU A 254 -17.45 2.82 -12.86
C LEU A 254 -16.93 1.50 -12.30
N THR A 255 -15.85 0.99 -12.87
CA THR A 255 -15.11 -0.10 -12.24
C THR A 255 -14.36 0.45 -11.04
N SER A 256 -14.71 -0.02 -9.85
CA SER A 256 -14.04 0.29 -8.60
C SER A 256 -12.84 -0.62 -8.40
N THR A 257 -11.63 -0.05 -8.28
CA THR A 257 -10.41 -0.79 -7.96
C THR A 257 -10.03 -0.57 -6.51
N ILE A 258 -10.08 -1.62 -5.70
CA ILE A 258 -9.63 -1.65 -4.30
C ILE A 258 -8.10 -1.47 -4.25
N LEU A 259 -7.65 -0.51 -3.43
CA LEU A 259 -6.24 -0.25 -3.17
C LEU A 259 -5.84 -0.60 -1.72
N GLY A 260 -6.80 -1.04 -0.90
CA GLY A 260 -6.61 -1.36 0.52
C GLY A 260 -6.71 -0.14 1.43
N GLY A 261 -6.77 -0.37 2.75
CA GLY A 261 -6.88 0.71 3.74
C GLY A 261 -8.16 1.57 3.59
N GLY A 262 -9.24 1.01 3.06
CA GLY A 262 -10.48 1.74 2.76
C GLY A 262 -10.41 2.62 1.51
N THR A 263 -9.31 2.59 0.76
CA THR A 263 -9.15 3.38 -0.47
C THR A 263 -9.63 2.59 -1.69
N VAL A 264 -10.46 3.23 -2.51
CA VAL A 264 -10.96 2.71 -3.78
C VAL A 264 -10.74 3.76 -4.85
N ARG A 265 -10.37 3.33 -6.05
CA ARG A 265 -10.30 4.19 -7.23
C ARG A 265 -11.34 3.79 -8.25
N ASN A 266 -12.16 4.76 -8.64
CA ASN A 266 -13.20 4.56 -9.63
C ASN A 266 -12.68 4.96 -11.02
N VAL A 267 -12.83 4.06 -11.99
CA VAL A 267 -12.49 4.32 -13.39
C VAL A 267 -13.66 3.96 -14.29
N LYS A 268 -13.86 4.70 -15.39
CA LYS A 268 -14.97 4.43 -16.32
C LYS A 268 -14.92 3.04 -16.95
N ARG A 269 -13.71 2.55 -17.25
CA ARG A 269 -13.49 1.23 -17.82
C ARG A 269 -12.13 0.73 -17.38
N TYR A 270 -12.09 -0.49 -16.86
CA TYR A 270 -10.82 -1.15 -16.59
C TYR A 270 -10.10 -1.49 -17.90
N VAL A 271 -8.84 -1.07 -18.00
CA VAL A 271 -7.93 -1.46 -19.09
C VAL A 271 -6.96 -2.50 -18.53
N PRO A 272 -6.83 -3.69 -19.13
CA PRO A 272 -5.87 -4.70 -18.68
C PRO A 272 -4.44 -4.15 -18.61
N ILE A 273 -3.70 -4.49 -17.57
CA ILE A 273 -2.35 -4.00 -17.25
C ILE A 273 -1.40 -4.16 -18.44
N ALA A 274 -1.44 -5.31 -19.12
CA ALA A 274 -0.63 -5.60 -20.29
C ALA A 274 -0.88 -4.64 -21.48
N LYS A 275 -2.06 -4.00 -21.54
CA LYS A 275 -2.47 -3.08 -22.62
C LYS A 275 -2.28 -1.60 -22.26
N ARG A 276 -1.84 -1.29 -21.04
CA ARG A 276 -1.66 0.10 -20.59
C ARG A 276 -0.39 0.72 -21.15
N ARG A 277 -0.35 2.05 -21.15
CA ARG A 277 0.88 2.79 -21.45
C ARG A 277 1.99 2.31 -20.50
N ARG A 278 3.17 2.10 -21.07
CA ARG A 278 4.38 1.70 -20.35
C ARG A 278 5.33 2.88 -20.24
N ALA A 279 6.03 2.96 -19.11
CA ALA A 279 7.16 3.86 -18.98
C ALA A 279 8.29 3.44 -19.94
N ALA A 280 9.17 4.37 -20.29
CA ALA A 280 10.40 4.04 -21.00
C ALA A 280 11.25 3.04 -20.20
N PRO A 281 12.06 2.20 -20.88
CA PRO A 281 13.02 1.30 -20.25
C PRO A 281 13.90 1.98 -19.21
N VAL A 282 14.32 1.23 -18.19
CA VAL A 282 15.09 1.79 -17.07
C VAL A 282 16.41 2.39 -17.55
N GLU A 283 17.07 1.68 -18.45
CA GLU A 283 18.36 2.02 -19.03
C GLU A 283 18.28 3.39 -19.74
N GLN A 284 17.24 3.58 -20.56
CA GLN A 284 16.97 4.85 -21.21
C GLN A 284 16.69 5.96 -20.19
N ARG A 285 15.86 5.71 -19.18
CA ARG A 285 15.53 6.72 -18.16
C ARG A 285 16.75 7.15 -17.34
N ASN A 286 17.64 6.21 -17.02
CA ASN A 286 18.88 6.49 -16.31
C ASN A 286 19.82 7.34 -17.17
N GLN A 287 19.96 6.99 -18.46
CA GLN A 287 20.77 7.73 -19.42
C GLN A 287 20.26 9.16 -19.63
N GLU A 288 18.96 9.34 -19.91
CA GLU A 288 18.35 10.67 -20.06
C GLU A 288 18.56 11.54 -18.82
N TRP A 289 18.54 10.95 -17.62
CA TRP A 289 18.79 11.69 -16.39
C TRP A 289 20.24 12.15 -16.28
N LEU A 290 21.21 11.29 -16.65
CA LEU A 290 22.64 11.66 -16.68
C LEU A 290 22.91 12.76 -17.70
N GLU A 291 22.31 12.67 -18.88
CA GLU A 291 22.43 13.68 -19.94
C GLU A 291 21.88 15.03 -19.47
N ARG A 292 20.68 15.05 -18.87
CA ARG A 292 20.08 16.27 -18.30
C ARG A 292 20.95 16.86 -17.18
N LYS A 293 21.48 16.02 -16.29
CA LYS A 293 22.37 16.49 -15.21
C LYS A 293 23.69 17.04 -15.75
N GLY A 294 24.25 16.40 -16.76
CA GLY A 294 25.46 16.85 -17.46
C GLY A 294 25.24 18.18 -18.18
N ALA A 295 24.13 18.32 -18.91
CA ALA A 295 23.72 19.56 -19.56
C ALA A 295 23.59 20.71 -18.54
N ASN A 296 22.87 20.47 -17.43
CA ASN A 296 22.70 21.45 -16.36
C ASN A 296 24.04 21.88 -15.72
N LYS A 297 25.01 20.95 -15.59
CA LYS A 297 26.36 21.27 -15.09
C LYS A 297 27.14 22.12 -16.08
N ARG A 298 27.04 21.84 -17.39
CA ARG A 298 27.68 22.66 -18.44
C ARG A 298 27.14 24.08 -18.45
N THR A 299 25.82 24.25 -18.46
CA THR A 299 25.20 25.60 -18.39
C THR A 299 25.58 26.38 -17.13
N ARG A 300 25.75 25.72 -15.99
CA ARG A 300 26.21 26.39 -14.75
C ARG A 300 27.67 26.84 -14.84
N ASN A 301 28.53 26.02 -15.45
CA ASN A 301 29.92 26.39 -15.68
C ASN A 301 30.01 27.52 -16.70
N ASP A 302 29.26 27.46 -17.80
CA ASP A 302 29.24 28.50 -18.83
C ASP A 302 28.74 29.84 -18.27
N GLN A 303 27.77 29.83 -17.35
CA GLN A 303 27.31 31.03 -16.64
C GLN A 303 28.37 31.58 -15.67
N ALA A 304 29.05 30.71 -14.92
CA ALA A 304 30.12 31.13 -14.02
C ALA A 304 31.33 31.71 -14.80
N ASP A 305 31.69 31.11 -15.93
CA ASP A 305 32.75 31.60 -16.80
C ASP A 305 32.37 32.96 -17.43
N GLN A 306 31.10 33.17 -17.80
CA GLN A 306 30.61 34.47 -18.29
C GLN A 306 30.59 35.55 -17.21
N GLU A 307 30.22 35.23 -15.97
CA GLU A 307 30.29 36.16 -14.83
C GLU A 307 31.74 36.55 -14.52
N GLN A 308 32.67 35.59 -14.58
CA GLN A 308 34.09 35.83 -14.31
C GLN A 308 34.78 36.67 -15.42
N ILE A 309 34.38 36.49 -16.68
CA ILE A 309 34.83 37.32 -17.81
C ILE A 309 34.23 38.75 -17.72
N GLY A 310 33.00 38.89 -17.22
CA GLY A 310 32.34 40.18 -17.01
C GLY A 310 33.02 41.03 -15.92
N GLU A 311 33.50 40.40 -14.85
CA GLU A 311 34.25 41.10 -13.78
C GLU A 311 35.66 41.55 -14.20
N LEU A 312 36.34 40.77 -15.05
CA LEU A 312 37.66 41.10 -15.58
C LEU A 312 37.65 42.19 -16.68
N GLY A 313 36.50 42.41 -17.34
CA GLY A 313 36.33 43.45 -18.36
C GLY A 313 35.87 44.81 -17.83
N ALA A 314 35.56 44.92 -16.54
CA ALA A 314 35.09 46.14 -15.88
C ALA A 314 36.16 46.82 -15.00
N SER A 315 37.42 46.39 -15.09
CA SER A 315 38.58 46.95 -14.37
C SER A 315 39.44 47.84 -15.27
#